data_AF-A0A7Y3W634-F1
#
_entry.id   AF-A0A7Y3W634-F1
#
_cell.length_a   1.000
_cell.length_b   1.000
_cell.length_c   1.000
_cell.angle_alpha   90.00
_cell.angle_beta   90.00
_cell.angle_gamma   90.00
#
_symmetry.space_group_name_H-M   'P 1'
#
loop_
_entity.id
_entity.type
_entity.pdbx_description
1 polymer ?
#
loop_
_entity_poly.entity_id
_entity_poly.type
_entity_poly.pdbx_seq_one_letter_code
_entity_poly.pdbx_strand_id
1 'polypeptide(L)'
;MDAYLIAGALGLALTAIVYSVVGWGNIRDCMLLWLRRDYWTGYNVVEFLSWATKAAVIVPGLVFGMEIWWLHILTLGTSVALIWASMKKLLPTLIAFNTLWIFLSMTVIVRHLMG
;
A
#
# COMPACT_ATOMS: atom_id res chain seq x y z
N MET A 1 -11.57 -20.25 19.51
CA MET A 1 -11.34 -19.88 18.11
C MET A 1 -10.28 -18.79 18.10
N ASP A 2 -9.16 -19.01 17.42
CA ASP A 2 -8.04 -18.06 17.42
C ASP A 2 -8.45 -16.74 16.76
N ALA A 3 -8.05 -15.61 17.35
CA ALA A 3 -8.44 -14.27 16.88
C ALA A 3 -8.10 -14.05 15.39
N TYR A 4 -6.99 -14.61 14.92
CA TYR A 4 -6.59 -14.57 13.51
C TYR A 4 -7.54 -15.33 12.58
N LEU A 5 -8.12 -16.44 13.02
CA LEU A 5 -9.10 -17.20 12.23
C LEU A 5 -10.41 -16.41 12.09
N ILE A 6 -10.84 -15.76 13.18
CA ILE A 6 -12.02 -14.87 13.16
C ILE A 6 -11.76 -13.68 12.23
N ALA A 7 -10.62 -13.00 12.39
CA ALA A 7 -10.26 -11.86 11.55
C ALA A 7 -10.16 -12.25 10.07
N GLY A 8 -9.57 -13.41 9.76
CA GLY A 8 -9.49 -13.95 8.41
C GLY A 8 -10.88 -14.24 7.82
N ALA A 9 -11.75 -14.90 8.58
CA ALA A 9 -13.11 -15.21 8.14
C ALA A 9 -13.94 -13.93 7.89
N LEU A 10 -13.88 -12.96 8.81
CA LEU A 10 -14.55 -11.66 8.65
C LEU A 10 -13.99 -10.87 7.46
N GLY A 11 -12.67 -10.88 7.28
CA GLY A 11 -12.01 -10.22 6.15
C GLY A 11 -12.41 -10.82 4.80
N LEU A 12 -12.47 -12.15 4.71
CA LEU A 12 -12.96 -12.86 3.52
C LEU A 12 -14.44 -12.56 3.25
N ALA A 13 -15.29 -12.60 4.28
CA ALA A 13 -16.71 -12.30 4.15
C ALA A 13 -16.93 -10.87 3.65
N LEU A 14 -16.25 -9.88 4.26
CA LEU A 14 -16.36 -8.48 3.85
C LEU A 14 -15.87 -8.27 2.41
N THR A 15 -14.76 -8.92 2.04
CA THR A 15 -14.21 -8.85 0.69
C THR A 15 -15.17 -9.47 -0.33
N ALA A 16 -15.76 -10.62 -0.02
CA ALA A 16 -16.75 -11.27 -0.87
C ALA A 16 -18.01 -10.40 -1.06
N ILE A 17 -18.45 -9.71 -0.02
CA ILE A 17 -19.56 -8.74 -0.10
C ILE A 17 -19.19 -7.60 -1.05
N VAL A 18 -18.03 -6.95 -0.85
CA VAL A 18 -17.58 -5.85 -1.70
C VAL A 18 -17.42 -6.30 -3.16
N TYR A 19 -16.82 -7.47 -3.40
CA TYR A 19 -16.63 -8.00 -4.75
C TYR A 19 -17.97 -8.34 -5.43
N SER A 20 -18.97 -8.78 -4.66
CA SER A 20 -20.31 -9.02 -5.19
C SER A 20 -21.04 -7.72 -5.53
N VAL A 21 -20.85 -6.65 -4.76
CA VAL A 21 -21.40 -5.31 -5.06
C VAL A 21 -20.74 -4.67 -6.28
N VAL A 22 -19.41 -4.74 -6.38
CA VAL A 22 -18.65 -4.17 -7.51
C VAL A 22 -18.78 -5.01 -8.78
N GLY A 23 -18.98 -6.33 -8.62
CA GLY A 23 -19.02 -7.31 -9.69
C GLY A 23 -17.70 -8.07 -9.81
N TRP A 24 -17.76 -9.40 -9.63
CA TRP A 24 -16.58 -10.28 -9.71
C TRP A 24 -15.85 -10.21 -11.06
N GLY A 25 -16.58 -10.03 -12.16
CA GLY A 25 -16.01 -9.82 -13.49
C GLY A 25 -15.15 -8.54 -13.56
N ASN A 26 -15.69 -7.41 -13.07
CA ASN A 26 -14.99 -6.13 -13.05
C ASN A 26 -13.69 -6.19 -12.23
N ILE A 27 -13.75 -6.83 -11.06
CA ILE A 27 -12.56 -7.01 -10.21
C ILE A 27 -11.52 -7.90 -10.93
N ARG A 28 -11.95 -9.03 -11.48
CA ARG A 28 -11.06 -9.92 -12.23
C ARG A 28 -10.39 -9.19 -13.39
N ASP A 29 -11.16 -8.47 -14.20
CA ASP A 29 -10.64 -7.75 -15.37
C ASP A 29 -9.65 -6.66 -14.97
N CYS A 30 -9.90 -5.97 -13.85
CA CYS A 30 -8.96 -5.01 -13.27
C CYS A 30 -7.66 -5.68 -12.80
N MET A 31 -7.74 -6.80 -12.08
CA MET A 31 -6.56 -7.55 -11.63
C MET A 31 -5.74 -8.10 -12.80
N LEU A 32 -6.39 -8.49 -13.89
CA LEU A 32 -5.74 -8.96 -15.11
C LEU A 32 -4.93 -7.87 -15.83
N LEU A 33 -5.13 -6.58 -15.50
CA LEU A 33 -4.29 -5.50 -16.02
C LEU A 33 -2.81 -5.69 -15.66
N TRP A 34 -2.50 -6.31 -14.52
CA TRP A 34 -1.10 -6.57 -14.11
C TRP A 34 -0.38 -7.53 -15.06
N LEU A 35 -1.11 -8.34 -15.82
CA LEU A 35 -0.53 -9.24 -16.82
C LEU A 35 -0.26 -8.55 -18.16
N ARG A 36 -0.80 -7.35 -18.37
CA ARG A 36 -0.67 -6.60 -19.62
C ARG A 36 0.60 -5.74 -19.59
N ARG A 37 1.47 -5.86 -20.59
CA ARG A 37 2.73 -5.12 -20.64
C ARG A 37 2.52 -3.60 -20.77
N ASP A 38 1.51 -3.19 -21.52
CA ASP A 38 1.11 -1.80 -21.72
C ASP A 38 0.58 -1.13 -20.43
N TYR A 39 0.12 -1.92 -19.45
CA TYR A 39 -0.22 -1.39 -18.14
C TYR A 39 1.00 -0.88 -17.37
N TRP A 40 2.19 -1.48 -17.56
CA TRP A 40 3.39 -1.16 -16.79
C TRP A 40 4.09 0.10 -17.31
N THR A 41 3.41 1.23 -17.16
CA THR A 41 3.98 2.57 -17.35
C THR A 41 4.83 2.97 -16.15
N GLY A 42 5.70 3.97 -16.32
CA GLY A 42 6.56 4.46 -15.23
C GLY A 42 5.77 4.87 -13.97
N TYR A 43 4.57 5.46 -14.13
CA TYR A 43 3.74 5.84 -12.99
C TYR A 43 3.05 4.63 -12.33
N ASN A 44 2.62 3.63 -13.09
CA ASN A 44 2.02 2.40 -12.53
C ASN A 44 3.06 1.53 -11.81
N VAL A 45 4.31 1.52 -12.30
CA VAL A 45 5.44 0.90 -11.57
C VAL A 45 5.67 1.58 -10.24
N VAL A 46 5.68 2.92 -10.21
CA VAL A 46 5.83 3.69 -8.97
C VAL A 46 4.67 3.43 -8.00
N GLU A 47 3.43 3.37 -8.50
CA GLU A 47 2.26 3.00 -7.69
C GLU A 47 2.42 1.63 -7.04
N PHE A 48 2.78 0.61 -7.84
CA PHE A 48 2.96 -0.74 -7.34
C PHE A 48 4.07 -0.82 -6.29
N LEU A 49 5.24 -0.23 -6.56
CA LEU A 49 6.36 -0.23 -5.61
C LEU A 49 6.01 0.50 -4.32
N SER A 50 5.32 1.63 -4.42
CA SER A 50 4.88 2.41 -3.26
C SER A 50 3.85 1.68 -2.42
N TRP A 51 2.91 0.97 -3.05
CA TRP A 51 1.97 0.08 -2.36
C TRP A 51 2.69 -1.09 -1.68
N ALA A 52 3.56 -1.80 -2.41
CA ALA A 52 4.27 -2.98 -1.91
C ALA A 52 5.18 -2.64 -0.72
N THR A 53 5.90 -1.52 -0.80
CA THR A 53 6.80 -1.09 0.29
C THR A 53 6.01 -0.74 1.56
N LYS A 54 4.85 -0.07 1.42
CA LYS A 54 3.96 0.20 2.57
C LYS A 54 3.42 -1.09 3.17
N ALA A 55 3.02 -2.07 2.35
CA ALA A 55 2.58 -3.38 2.84
C ALA A 55 3.71 -4.09 3.62
N ALA A 56 4.94 -4.03 3.13
CA ALA A 56 6.11 -4.61 3.79
C ALA A 56 6.44 -3.95 5.14
N VAL A 57 6.06 -2.68 5.35
CA VAL A 57 6.16 -1.99 6.65
C VAL A 57 4.99 -2.35 7.57
N ILE A 58 3.76 -2.30 7.04
CA ILE A 58 2.53 -2.45 7.83
C ILE A 58 2.34 -3.88 8.33
N VAL A 59 2.57 -4.90 7.49
CA VAL A 59 2.28 -6.29 7.86
C VAL A 59 3.14 -6.73 9.05
N PRO A 60 4.48 -6.55 9.06
CA PRO A 60 5.27 -6.91 10.23
C PRO A 60 4.93 -6.09 11.48
N GLY A 61 4.68 -4.78 11.30
CA GLY A 61 4.33 -3.90 12.40
C GLY A 61 2.99 -4.24 13.07
N LEU A 62 1.95 -4.51 12.27
CA LEU A 62 0.60 -4.80 12.80
C LEU A 62 0.41 -6.27 13.22
N VAL A 63 0.97 -7.22 12.47
CA VAL A 63 0.72 -8.66 12.71
C VAL A 63 1.68 -9.23 13.73
N PHE A 64 2.96 -8.83 13.68
CA PHE A 64 4.01 -9.38 14.54
C PHE A 64 4.51 -8.37 15.59
N GLY A 65 4.04 -7.12 15.58
CA GLY A 65 4.54 -6.07 16.47
C GLY A 65 6.00 -5.69 16.19
N MET A 66 6.53 -6.03 15.01
CA MET A 66 7.93 -5.80 14.65
C MET A 66 8.05 -4.62 13.68
N GLU A 67 8.68 -3.53 14.15
CA GLU A 67 8.97 -2.37 13.31
C GLU A 67 10.34 -2.51 12.63
N ILE A 68 10.35 -2.60 11.31
CA ILE A 68 11.58 -2.69 10.51
C ILE A 68 11.94 -1.27 10.01
N TRP A 69 12.69 -0.53 10.82
CA TRP A 69 12.97 0.90 10.60
C TRP A 69 13.55 1.22 9.20
N TRP A 70 14.45 0.39 8.66
CA TRP A 70 15.14 0.70 7.40
C TRP A 70 14.20 0.63 6.18
N LEU A 71 13.08 -0.12 6.27
CA LEU A 71 12.05 -0.09 5.24
C LEU A 71 11.41 1.30 5.11
N HIS A 72 11.47 2.13 6.15
CA HIS A 72 10.97 3.49 6.07
C HIS A 72 11.77 4.40 5.14
N ILE A 73 13.03 4.06 4.83
CA ILE A 73 13.82 4.75 3.80
C ILE A 73 13.20 4.49 2.42
N LEU A 74 12.80 3.25 2.15
CA LEU A 74 12.13 2.87 0.92
C LEU A 74 10.73 3.49 0.83
N THR A 75 9.96 3.50 1.93
CA THR A 75 8.63 4.15 1.93
C THR A 75 8.74 5.65 1.73
N LEU A 76 9.78 6.30 2.27
CA LEU A 76 10.04 7.72 2.04
C LEU A 76 10.27 8.00 0.54
N GLY A 77 11.22 7.29 -0.08
CA GLY A 77 11.53 7.46 -1.51
C GLY A 77 10.33 7.17 -2.40
N THR A 78 9.63 6.06 -2.16
CA THR A 78 8.44 5.69 -2.95
C THR A 78 7.24 6.59 -2.71
N SER A 79 7.14 7.25 -1.55
CA SER A 79 6.06 8.23 -1.30
C SER A 79 6.31 9.55 -2.02
N VAL A 80 7.54 10.04 -2.06
CA VAL A 80 7.93 11.21 -2.88
C VAL A 80 7.67 10.91 -4.37
N ALA A 81 8.13 9.75 -4.86
CA ALA A 81 7.88 9.34 -6.24
C ALA A 81 6.38 9.20 -6.55
N LEU A 82 5.60 8.66 -5.60
CA LEU A 82 4.16 8.47 -5.80
C LEU A 82 3.40 9.79 -5.81
N ILE A 83 3.83 10.84 -5.09
CA ILE A 83 3.23 12.18 -5.23
C ILE A 83 3.37 12.69 -6.68
N TRP A 84 4.55 12.54 -7.28
CA TRP A 84 4.77 12.89 -8.68
C TRP A 84 3.88 12.05 -9.63
N ALA A 85 3.80 10.73 -9.42
CA ALA A 85 2.95 9.86 -10.23
C ALA A 85 1.45 10.19 -10.07
N SER A 86 1.02 10.57 -8.86
CA SER A 86 -0.36 10.96 -8.55
C SER A 86 -0.80 12.20 -9.31
N MET A 87 0.11 13.16 -9.52
CA MET A 87 -0.16 14.37 -10.32
C MET A 87 -0.46 14.03 -11.79
N LYS A 88 0.07 12.93 -12.33
CA LYS A 88 -0.24 12.47 -13.69
C LYS A 88 -1.67 11.93 -13.82
N LYS A 89 -2.24 11.39 -12.73
CA LYS A 89 -3.62 10.89 -12.66
C LYS A 89 -4.60 11.83 -11.98
N LEU A 90 -4.14 13.00 -11.52
CA LEU A 90 -4.93 13.99 -10.76
C LEU A 90 -5.66 13.39 -9.55
N LEU A 91 -4.95 12.61 -8.72
CA LEU A 91 -5.48 11.94 -7.53
C LEU A 91 -5.09 12.68 -6.23
N PRO A 92 -5.88 13.67 -5.76
CA PRO A 92 -5.51 14.50 -4.61
C PRO A 92 -5.42 13.71 -3.30
N THR A 93 -6.25 12.68 -3.14
CA THR A 93 -6.21 11.80 -1.96
C THR A 93 -4.93 10.99 -1.89
N LEU A 94 -4.39 10.56 -3.03
CA LEU A 94 -3.13 9.82 -3.10
C LEU A 94 -1.94 10.74 -2.74
N ILE A 95 -2.00 12.01 -3.13
CA ILE A 95 -1.01 13.02 -2.74
C ILE A 95 -1.04 13.20 -1.23
N ALA A 96 -2.22 13.48 -0.64
CA ALA A 96 -2.35 13.68 0.80
C ALA A 96 -1.87 12.46 1.60
N PHE A 97 -2.24 11.25 1.16
CA PHE A 97 -1.81 10.00 1.79
C PHE A 97 -0.29 9.83 1.74
N ASN A 98 0.36 10.08 0.60
CA ASN A 98 1.81 9.94 0.51
C ASN A 98 2.56 11.06 1.25
N THR A 99 1.98 12.25 1.35
CA THR A 99 2.50 13.32 2.22
C THR A 99 2.50 12.86 3.68
N LEU A 100 1.43 12.25 4.18
CA LEU A 100 1.40 11.66 5.52
C LEU A 100 2.50 10.61 5.71
N TRP A 101 2.72 9.75 4.71
CA TRP A 101 3.78 8.75 4.75
C TRP A 101 5.19 9.32 4.80
N ILE A 102 5.43 10.50 4.21
CA ILE A 102 6.72 11.20 4.36
C ILE A 102 6.96 11.53 5.83
N PHE A 103 5.98 12.11 6.52
CA PHE A 103 6.09 12.43 7.96
C PHE A 103 6.30 11.17 8.79
N LEU A 104 5.48 10.13 8.59
CA LEU A 104 5.61 8.86 9.33
C LEU A 104 6.99 8.22 9.13
N SER A 105 7.46 8.17 7.88
CA SER A 105 8.77 7.59 7.57
C SER A 105 9.89 8.41 8.21
N MET A 106 9.80 9.74 8.15
CA MET A 106 10.79 10.61 8.77
C MET A 106 10.82 10.46 10.29
N THR A 107 9.66 10.37 10.94
CA THR A 107 9.56 10.14 12.39
C THR A 107 10.26 8.85 12.80
N VAL A 108 10.01 7.74 12.10
CA VAL A 108 10.64 6.45 12.42
C VAL A 108 12.15 6.48 12.20
N ILE A 109 12.60 7.06 11.08
CA ILE A 109 14.02 7.19 10.77
C ILE A 109 14.72 8.03 11.83
N VAL A 110 14.20 9.23 12.14
CA VAL A 110 14.79 10.14 13.12
C VAL A 110 14.81 9.51 14.51
N ARG A 111 13.70 8.88 14.95
CA ARG A 111 13.66 8.16 16.23
C ARG A 111 14.74 7.08 16.30
N HIS A 112 14.91 6.28 15.24
CA HIS A 112 15.94 5.26 15.22
C HIS A 112 17.36 5.85 15.29
N LEU A 113 17.62 6.97 14.63
CA LEU A 113 18.91 7.64 14.64
C LEU A 113 19.23 8.36 15.96
N MET A 114 18.20 8.80 16.71
CA MET A 114 18.37 9.53 17.97
C MET A 114 18.43 8.62 19.21
N GLY A 115 18.03 7.35 19.09
CA GLY A 115 17.88 6.43 20.22
C GLY A 115 16.58 6.63 20.99
#